data_AF-A0A6G9ATQ6-F1
#
_entry.id   AF-A0A6G9ATQ6-F1
#
_cell.length_a   1.000
_cell.length_b   1.000
_cell.length_c   1.000
_cell.angle_alpha   90.00
_cell.angle_beta   90.00
_cell.angle_gamma   90.00
#
_symmetry.space_group_name_H-M   'P 1'
#
loop_
_entity.id
_entity.type
_entity.pdbx_description
1 polymer ?
#
loop_
_entity_poly.entity_id
_entity_poly.type
_entity_poly.pdbx_seq_one_letter_code
_entity_poly.pdbx_strand_id
1 'polypeptide(L)'
;MTAQEVIKLIESAQTPEQIRAANQTTAEFQKTASPEDSQAVRDAFHRYVDQLIDDIDVDAEETMRFLALNGKQYKLEDWLTPAEYARKYELKTPNIVSNWIVRGIIPQEDVLTVPELNGMRLVRNRNYKETSTEVGS
;
A
#
# COMPACT_ATOMS: atom_id res chain seq x y z
N MET A 1 -19.46 9.91 31.83
CA MET A 1 -19.03 8.79 30.97
C MET A 1 -18.25 7.81 31.83
N THR A 2 -18.51 6.52 31.73
CA THR A 2 -17.89 5.45 32.50
C THR A 2 -16.68 4.86 31.78
N ALA A 3 -15.81 4.14 32.49
CA ALA A 3 -14.70 3.42 31.87
C ALA A 3 -15.17 2.45 30.78
N GLN A 4 -16.27 1.72 31.00
CA GLN A 4 -16.84 0.80 30.01
C GLN A 4 -17.30 1.51 28.73
N GLU A 5 -17.87 2.71 28.86
CA GLU A 5 -18.29 3.51 27.68
C GLU A 5 -17.08 3.98 26.88
N VAL A 6 -15.98 4.38 27.54
CA VAL A 6 -14.73 4.76 26.87
C VAL A 6 -14.12 3.56 26.14
N ILE A 7 -14.05 2.41 26.82
CA ILE A 7 -13.49 1.16 26.27
C ILE A 7 -14.25 0.75 25.01
N LYS A 8 -15.58 0.74 25.06
CA LYS A 8 -16.41 0.43 23.90
C LYS A 8 -16.19 1.39 22.74
N LEU A 9 -15.91 2.66 23.02
CA LEU A 9 -15.67 3.69 22.01
C LEU A 9 -14.29 3.51 21.35
N ILE A 10 -13.28 3.06 22.11
CA ILE A 10 -11.97 2.65 21.58
C ILE A 10 -12.12 1.40 20.69
N GLU A 11 -12.78 0.35 21.20
CA GLU A 11 -12.91 -0.94 20.51
C GLU A 11 -13.78 -0.89 19.23
N SER A 12 -14.65 0.12 19.11
CA SER A 12 -15.53 0.30 17.94
C SER A 12 -15.04 1.33 16.93
N ALA A 13 -13.91 1.99 17.17
CA ALA A 13 -13.36 2.97 16.25
C ALA A 13 -12.74 2.28 15.02
N GLN A 14 -13.26 2.59 13.83
CA GLN A 14 -12.79 2.01 12.55
C GLN A 14 -12.35 3.06 11.55
N THR A 15 -12.75 4.33 11.73
CA THR A 15 -12.34 5.43 10.83
C THR A 15 -11.38 6.42 11.49
N PRO A 16 -10.58 7.17 10.70
CA PRO A 16 -9.72 8.22 11.23
C PRO A 16 -10.47 9.29 12.05
N GLU A 17 -11.73 9.59 11.73
CA GLU A 17 -12.54 10.48 12.58
C GLU A 17 -12.93 9.82 13.90
N GLN A 18 -13.34 8.55 13.87
CA GLN A 18 -13.73 7.80 15.08
C GLN A 18 -12.54 7.62 16.03
N ILE A 19 -11.35 7.33 15.51
CA ILE A 19 -10.11 7.22 16.30
C ILE A 19 -9.77 8.55 16.96
N ARG A 20 -9.90 9.68 16.24
CA ARG A 20 -9.67 11.01 16.81
C ARG A 20 -10.67 11.34 17.91
N ALA A 21 -11.95 11.02 17.71
CA ALA A 21 -12.98 11.19 18.73
C ALA A 21 -12.68 10.31 19.96
N ALA A 22 -12.32 9.03 19.77
CA ALA A 22 -11.95 8.12 20.85
C ALA A 22 -10.76 8.62 21.67
N ASN A 23 -9.73 9.13 21.00
CA ASN A 23 -8.55 9.70 21.66
C ASN A 23 -8.90 10.94 22.48
N GLN A 24 -9.72 11.84 21.92
CA GLN A 24 -10.14 13.04 22.64
C GLN A 24 -10.96 12.68 23.88
N THR A 25 -11.93 11.79 23.73
CA THR A 25 -12.78 11.34 24.84
C THR A 25 -11.98 10.58 25.91
N THR A 26 -11.00 9.77 25.51
CA THR A 26 -10.08 9.11 26.44
C THR A 26 -9.24 10.11 27.23
N ALA A 27 -8.71 11.13 26.56
CA ALA A 27 -7.92 12.18 27.21
C ALA A 27 -8.76 13.03 28.19
N GLU A 28 -10.04 13.25 27.90
CA GLU A 28 -10.96 13.92 28.81
C GLU A 28 -11.32 13.05 30.01
N PHE A 29 -11.57 11.75 29.79
CA PHE A 29 -11.86 10.78 30.85
C PHE A 29 -10.69 10.62 31.83
N GLN A 30 -9.46 10.51 31.33
CA GLN A 30 -8.27 10.32 32.17
C GLN A 30 -7.97 11.48 33.11
N LYS A 31 -8.51 12.69 32.86
CA LYS A 31 -8.31 13.85 33.74
C LYS A 31 -9.08 13.73 35.07
N THR A 32 -10.16 12.95 35.08
CA THR A 32 -11.08 12.86 36.22
C THR A 32 -11.31 11.43 36.71
N ALA A 33 -10.79 10.44 35.98
CA ALA A 33 -10.92 9.03 36.30
C ALA A 33 -10.09 8.61 37.53
N SER A 34 -10.55 7.55 38.20
CA SER A 34 -9.78 6.87 39.24
C SER A 34 -8.54 6.19 38.63
N PRO A 35 -7.51 5.88 39.42
CA PRO A 35 -6.36 5.11 38.94
C PRO A 35 -6.73 3.76 38.34
N GLU A 36 -7.74 3.09 38.91
CA GLU A 36 -8.23 1.79 38.45
C GLU A 36 -8.92 1.89 37.08
N ASP A 37 -9.83 2.85 36.93
CA ASP A 37 -10.50 3.12 35.65
C ASP A 37 -9.52 3.57 34.57
N SER A 38 -8.53 4.39 34.97
CA SER A 38 -7.49 4.87 34.07
C SER A 38 -6.61 3.73 33.55
N GLN A 39 -6.31 2.75 34.41
CA GLN A 39 -5.57 1.56 34.02
C GLN A 39 -6.39 0.70 33.06
N ALA A 40 -7.66 0.44 33.38
CA ALA A 40 -8.54 -0.37 32.53
C ALA A 40 -8.68 0.19 31.09
N VAL A 41 -8.80 1.53 30.97
CA VAL A 41 -8.87 2.20 29.67
C VAL A 41 -7.53 2.13 28.91
N ARG A 42 -6.40 2.24 29.61
CA ARG A 42 -5.07 2.06 28.99
C ARG A 42 -4.87 0.65 28.46
N ASP A 43 -5.25 -0.36 29.25
CA ASP A 43 -5.14 -1.76 28.83
C ASP A 43 -6.01 -2.05 27.60
N ALA A 44 -7.20 -1.46 27.52
CA ALA A 44 -8.05 -1.55 26.34
C ALA A 44 -7.43 -0.88 25.11
N PHE A 45 -6.81 0.29 25.29
CA PHE A 45 -6.10 0.96 24.22
C PHE A 45 -4.92 0.13 23.69
N HIS A 46 -4.14 -0.50 24.58
CA HIS A 46 -3.06 -1.40 24.18
C HIS A 46 -3.57 -2.58 23.35
N ARG A 47 -4.63 -3.25 23.80
CA ARG A 47 -5.26 -4.35 23.03
C ARG A 47 -5.74 -3.91 21.65
N TYR A 48 -6.35 -2.73 21.56
CA TYR A 48 -6.81 -2.18 20.28
C TYR A 48 -5.64 -1.90 19.32
N VAL A 49 -4.53 -1.36 19.83
CA VAL A 49 -3.33 -1.12 19.01
C VAL A 49 -2.71 -2.44 18.54
N ASP A 50 -2.60 -3.44 19.40
CA ASP A 50 -2.08 -4.76 19.03
C ASP A 50 -2.92 -5.40 17.92
N GLN A 51 -4.26 -5.37 18.06
CA GLN A 51 -5.20 -5.84 17.04
C GLN A 51 -4.99 -5.12 15.69
N LEU A 52 -4.79 -3.79 15.73
CA LEU A 52 -4.64 -2.98 14.53
C LEU A 52 -3.30 -3.23 13.82
N ILE A 53 -2.25 -3.58 14.58
CA ILE A 53 -0.96 -4.01 14.02
C ILE A 53 -1.11 -5.38 13.34
N ASP A 54 -1.75 -6.33 13.99
CA ASP A 54 -1.99 -7.67 13.43
C ASP A 54 -2.79 -7.58 12.12
N ASP A 55 -3.83 -6.75 12.07
CA ASP A 55 -4.64 -6.54 10.86
C ASP A 55 -3.79 -5.91 9.72
N ILE A 56 -2.90 -4.98 10.04
CA ILE A 56 -1.98 -4.36 9.05
C ILE A 56 -0.98 -5.38 8.51
N ASP A 57 -0.43 -6.25 9.36
CA ASP A 57 0.55 -7.26 8.94
C ASP A 57 -0.08 -8.29 7.98
N VAL A 58 -1.32 -8.70 8.25
CA VAL A 58 -2.09 -9.58 7.36
C VAL A 58 -2.38 -8.90 6.02
N ASP A 59 -2.85 -7.65 6.03
CA ASP A 59 -3.13 -6.89 4.81
C ASP A 59 -1.86 -6.60 3.99
N ALA A 60 -0.73 -6.38 4.65
CA ALA A 60 0.57 -6.15 4.00
C ALA A 60 1.07 -7.41 3.28
N GLU A 61 0.91 -8.59 3.88
CA GLU A 61 1.24 -9.86 3.24
C GLU A 61 0.31 -10.18 2.06
N GLU A 62 -1.00 -9.93 2.18
CA GLU A 62 -1.96 -10.13 1.09
C GLU A 62 -1.75 -9.18 -0.10
N THR A 63 -1.19 -8.00 0.15
CA THR A 63 -0.93 -6.99 -0.88
C THR A 63 0.29 -7.33 -1.74
N MET A 64 1.29 -8.04 -1.21
CA MET A 64 2.52 -8.37 -1.94
C MET A 64 2.31 -9.57 -2.88
N ARG A 65 1.79 -9.30 -4.08
CA ARG A 65 1.71 -10.31 -5.15
C ARG A 65 3.06 -10.49 -5.82
N PHE A 66 3.57 -11.73 -5.85
CA PHE A 66 4.82 -12.07 -6.52
C PHE A 66 4.57 -12.87 -7.81
N LEU A 67 5.31 -12.57 -8.86
CA LEU A 67 5.46 -13.43 -10.03
C LEU A 67 6.72 -14.27 -9.87
N ALA A 68 6.58 -15.59 -9.83
CA ALA A 68 7.72 -16.51 -9.90
C ALA A 68 8.00 -16.83 -11.36
N LEU A 69 9.16 -16.41 -11.87
CA LEU A 69 9.60 -16.68 -13.25
C LEU A 69 11.07 -17.11 -13.25
N ASN A 70 11.39 -18.24 -13.87
CA ASN A 70 12.77 -18.80 -13.96
C ASN A 70 13.51 -18.88 -12.61
N GLY A 71 12.80 -19.24 -11.53
CA GLY A 71 13.36 -19.32 -10.18
C GLY A 71 13.64 -17.96 -9.51
N LYS A 72 13.22 -16.85 -10.13
CA LYS A 72 13.27 -15.50 -9.55
C LYS A 72 11.88 -15.03 -9.16
N GLN A 73 11.77 -14.36 -8.02
CA GLN A 73 10.55 -13.70 -7.58
C GLN A 73 10.59 -12.22 -7.98
N TYR A 74 9.53 -11.77 -8.63
CA TYR A 74 9.32 -10.39 -9.04
C TYR A 74 8.11 -9.84 -8.29
N LYS A 75 8.29 -8.73 -7.57
CA LYS A 75 7.19 -8.03 -6.91
C LYS A 75 6.30 -7.35 -7.93
N LEU A 76 5.01 -7.68 -8.01
CA LEU A 76 4.13 -7.11 -9.04
C LEU A 76 3.91 -5.59 -8.89
N GLU A 77 4.14 -5.01 -7.73
CA GLU A 77 4.14 -3.55 -7.53
C GLU A 77 5.19 -2.81 -8.39
N ASP A 78 6.30 -3.49 -8.70
CA ASP A 78 7.41 -2.95 -9.48
C ASP A 78 7.21 -3.15 -10.99
N TRP A 79 6.21 -3.92 -11.42
CA TRP A 79 6.05 -4.35 -12.81
C TRP A 79 4.61 -4.12 -13.29
N LEU A 80 4.45 -3.38 -14.37
CA LEU A 80 3.17 -3.03 -14.96
C LEU A 80 3.03 -3.63 -16.35
N THR A 81 1.84 -4.11 -16.71
CA THR A 81 1.53 -4.36 -18.12
C THR A 81 1.59 -3.04 -18.92
N PRO A 82 1.81 -3.07 -20.25
CA PRO A 82 1.74 -1.89 -21.10
C PRO A 82 0.45 -1.08 -20.96
N ALA A 83 -0.67 -1.76 -20.67
CA ALA A 83 -1.96 -1.12 -20.46
C ALA A 83 -2.04 -0.39 -19.11
N GLU A 84 -1.55 -1.01 -18.04
CA GLU A 84 -1.44 -0.39 -16.71
C GLU A 84 -0.47 0.79 -16.72
N TYR A 85 0.69 0.63 -17.36
CA TYR A 85 1.66 1.69 -17.52
C TYR A 85 1.04 2.89 -18.26
N ALA A 86 0.35 2.64 -19.38
CA ALA A 86 -0.31 3.71 -20.14
C ALA A 86 -1.37 4.44 -19.32
N ARG A 87 -2.15 3.71 -18.51
CA ARG A 87 -3.15 4.32 -17.62
C ARG A 87 -2.50 5.13 -16.49
N LYS A 88 -1.44 4.62 -15.86
CA LYS A 88 -0.74 5.28 -14.74
C LYS A 88 -0.03 6.56 -15.17
N TYR A 89 0.59 6.57 -16.34
CA TYR A 89 1.35 7.70 -16.88
C TYR A 89 0.59 8.50 -17.95
N GLU A 90 -0.74 8.34 -17.98
CA GLU A 90 -1.65 9.11 -18.86
C GLU A 90 -1.26 9.09 -20.34
N LEU A 91 -0.77 7.94 -20.82
CA LEU A 91 -0.47 7.72 -22.22
C LEU A 91 -1.76 7.44 -23.01
N LYS A 92 -1.84 7.99 -24.22
CA LYS A 92 -3.02 7.86 -25.07
C LYS A 92 -3.38 6.41 -25.41
N THR A 93 -2.38 5.53 -25.57
CA THR A 93 -2.60 4.12 -25.89
C THR A 93 -1.49 3.23 -25.32
N PRO A 94 -1.78 1.95 -25.00
CA PRO A 94 -0.76 0.97 -24.61
C PRO A 94 0.31 0.71 -25.69
N ASN A 95 -0.03 0.96 -26.97
CA ASN A 95 0.90 0.81 -28.09
C ASN A 95 2.11 1.76 -27.99
N ILE A 96 1.97 2.90 -27.31
CA ILE A 96 3.09 3.82 -27.06
C ILE A 96 4.20 3.11 -26.28
N VAL A 97 3.83 2.34 -25.25
CA VAL A 97 4.77 1.58 -24.43
C VAL A 97 5.46 0.51 -25.27
N SER A 98 4.71 -0.21 -26.10
CA SER A 98 5.28 -1.22 -27.02
C SER A 98 6.29 -0.59 -27.99
N ASN A 99 5.99 0.60 -28.51
CA ASN A 99 6.91 1.34 -29.37
C ASN A 99 8.15 1.84 -28.62
N TRP A 100 8.01 2.26 -27.36
CA TRP A 100 9.14 2.67 -26.52
C TRP A 100 10.11 1.52 -26.23
N ILE A 101 9.59 0.30 -26.02
CA ILE A 101 10.41 -0.90 -25.88
C ILE A 101 11.21 -1.16 -27.16
N VAL A 102 10.57 -1.08 -28.33
CA VAL A 102 11.24 -1.30 -29.63
C VAL A 102 12.29 -0.22 -29.92
N ARG A 103 12.02 1.03 -29.53
CA ARG A 103 12.94 2.17 -29.72
C ARG A 103 14.04 2.26 -28.68
N GLY A 104 14.04 1.41 -27.65
CA GLY A 104 15.01 1.45 -26.56
C GLY A 104 14.84 2.61 -25.57
N ILE A 105 13.70 3.32 -25.61
CA ILE A 105 13.36 4.34 -24.60
C ILE A 105 13.11 3.66 -23.24
N ILE A 106 12.50 2.47 -23.28
CA ILE A 106 12.47 1.56 -22.14
C ILE A 106 13.64 0.59 -22.35
N PRO A 107 14.64 0.58 -21.46
CA PRO A 107 15.76 -0.36 -21.52
C PRO A 107 15.29 -1.82 -21.43
N GLN A 108 16.01 -2.76 -22.05
CA GLN A 108 15.61 -4.18 -22.07
C GLN A 108 15.63 -4.81 -20.67
N GLU A 109 16.50 -4.34 -19.78
CA GLU A 109 16.56 -4.73 -18.37
C GLU A 109 15.31 -4.35 -17.55
N ASP A 110 14.53 -3.41 -18.08
CA ASP A 110 13.26 -2.95 -17.51
C ASP A 110 12.05 -3.58 -18.21
N VAL A 111 12.28 -4.60 -19.05
CA VAL A 111 11.24 -5.38 -19.72
C VAL A 111 11.32 -6.84 -19.29
N LEU A 112 10.23 -7.35 -18.73
CA LEU A 112 10.08 -8.76 -18.42
C LEU A 112 9.11 -9.38 -19.42
N THR A 113 9.53 -10.45 -20.11
CA THR A 113 8.60 -11.27 -20.90
C THR A 113 8.25 -12.49 -20.08
N VAL A 114 6.96 -12.80 -19.95
CA VAL A 114 6.43 -13.93 -19.19
C VAL A 114 5.90 -14.97 -20.20
N PRO A 115 6.71 -15.98 -20.61
CA PRO A 115 6.33 -16.96 -21.62
C PRO A 115 5.04 -17.72 -21.26
N GLU A 116 4.85 -18.03 -19.97
CA GLU A 116 3.72 -18.78 -19.42
C GLU A 116 2.39 -18.03 -19.56
N LEU A 117 2.44 -16.70 -19.70
CA LEU A 117 1.28 -15.82 -19.89
C LEU A 117 1.17 -15.36 -21.35
N ASN A 118 1.27 -16.28 -22.31
CA ASN A 118 1.21 -15.98 -23.75
C ASN A 118 2.25 -14.93 -24.21
N GLY A 119 3.44 -14.94 -23.59
CA GLY A 119 4.48 -13.95 -23.89
C GLY A 119 4.12 -12.52 -23.47
N MET A 120 3.26 -12.37 -22.45
CA MET A 120 2.91 -11.07 -21.89
C MET A 120 4.18 -10.32 -21.47
N ARG A 121 4.26 -9.06 -21.86
CA ARG A 121 5.35 -8.18 -21.45
C ARG A 121 4.92 -7.36 -20.25
N LEU A 122 5.79 -7.26 -19.26
CA LEU A 122 5.71 -6.34 -18.15
C LEU A 122 6.86 -5.33 -18.28
N VAL A 123 6.60 -4.11 -17.83
CA VAL A 123 7.53 -2.99 -17.85
C VAL A 123 7.72 -2.50 -16.43
N ARG A 124 8.94 -2.16 -16.05
CA ARG A 124 9.20 -1.63 -14.71
C ARG A 124 8.42 -0.33 -14.47
N ASN A 125 7.89 -0.19 -13.27
CA ASN A 125 7.07 0.93 -12.83
C ASN A 125 7.93 2.19 -12.58
N ARG A 126 8.39 2.84 -13.65
CA ARG A 126 9.22 4.06 -13.64
C ARG A 126 8.80 5.01 -14.77
N ASN A 127 8.93 6.32 -14.58
CA ASN A 127 8.67 7.30 -15.65
C ASN A 127 9.84 7.36 -16.66
N TYR A 128 9.63 6.83 -17.87
CA TYR A 128 10.62 6.89 -18.97
C TYR A 128 10.49 8.14 -19.88
N LYS A 129 9.41 8.93 -19.71
CA LYS A 129 9.12 10.07 -20.60
C LYS A 129 10.09 11.23 -20.38
N GLU A 130 10.53 11.45 -19.15
CA GLU A 130 11.47 12.52 -18.78
C GLU A 130 12.91 12.21 -19.20
N THR A 131 13.26 10.92 -19.28
CA THR A 131 14.61 10.45 -19.60
C THR A 131 14.95 10.55 -21.09
N SER A 132 13.99 10.89 -21.94
CA SER A 132 14.18 11.03 -23.39
C SER A 132 14.91 12.32 -23.80
N THR A 133 15.31 13.16 -22.84
CA THR A 133 15.94 14.47 -23.10
C THR A 133 17.47 14.47 -22.96
N GLU A 134 18.10 13.37 -22.53
CA GLU A 134 19.53 13.39 -22.18
C GLU A 134 20.45 12.42 -22.94
N VAL A 135 19.98 11.70 -23.97
CA VAL A 135 20.88 10.83 -24.75
C VAL A 135 20.87 11.23 -26.22
N GLY A 136 21.67 12.26 -26.49
CA GLY A 136 21.94 12.79 -27.83
C GLY A 136 23.03 13.85 -27.77
N SER A 137 24.27 13.44 -27.50
CA SER A 137 25.50 14.21 -27.74
C SER A 137 26.49 13.32 -28.46
#